data_AF-A0A350UKJ6-F1
#
_entry.id   AF-A0A350UKJ6-F1
#
_cell.length_a   1.000
_cell.length_b   1.000
_cell.length_c   1.000
_cell.angle_alpha   90.00
_cell.angle_beta   90.00
_cell.angle_gamma   90.00
#
_symmetry.space_group_name_H-M   'P 1'
#
loop_
_entity.id
_entity.type
_entity.pdbx_description
1 polymer ?
#
loop_
_entity_poly.entity_id
_entity_poly.type
_entity_poly.pdbx_seq_one_letter_code
_entity_poly.pdbx_strand_id
1 'polypeptide(L)'
;MRTVDLGVIVLYLVGITWFGAQFRKGQHSLRDYFLGGQTSPWWAIAFTIVSAETSTLTVIGTPALSFGGNLGFLQVVFGYLLARMVISFLFLPHYFKGDLFTAYELMQRRFGVRLRKLTAGLFLVLRALAEGVRVFAISIVISVILGTGEMLSIGVIVALTLFYTFHGGMTAVIWTDVVQMVLYIAGALVSLVVMLGMIPEGWPYVLQMAGEAGKLKLFDFHFEMSMKFFSTTYSFWAGVLGGCFLTTASHGTEQMLVQRLLSARNQRDARTALFASWAVIDRKS
;
A
#
# COMPACT_ATOMS: atom_id res chain seq x y z
N MET A 1 7.74 -27.02 11.40
CA MET A 1 8.48 -25.84 10.88
C MET A 1 9.85 -25.85 11.52
N ARG A 2 10.91 -25.55 10.76
CA ARG A 2 12.27 -25.67 11.30
C ARG A 2 12.47 -24.60 12.36
N THR A 3 13.14 -24.90 13.47
CA THR A 3 13.49 -23.92 14.53
C THR A 3 14.14 -22.64 13.98
N VAL A 4 14.78 -22.76 12.82
CA VAL A 4 15.32 -21.65 12.03
C VAL A 4 14.24 -20.66 11.57
N ASP A 5 13.09 -21.13 11.06
CA ASP A 5 12.00 -20.27 10.56
C ASP A 5 11.43 -19.39 11.68
N LEU A 6 11.22 -20.02 12.85
CA LEU A 6 10.79 -19.35 14.09
C LEU A 6 11.81 -18.30 14.54
N GLY A 7 13.10 -18.66 14.51
CA GLY A 7 14.20 -17.75 14.86
C GLY A 7 14.22 -16.51 13.97
N VAL A 8 14.02 -16.67 12.65
CA VAL A 8 13.96 -15.56 11.70
C VAL A 8 12.77 -14.63 11.99
N ILE A 9 11.60 -15.18 12.28
CA ILE A 9 10.39 -14.39 12.57
C ILE A 9 10.55 -13.59 13.86
N VAL A 10 11.02 -14.22 14.93
CA VAL A 10 11.25 -13.54 16.22
C VAL A 10 12.31 -12.46 16.05
N LEU A 11 13.42 -12.75 15.35
CA LEU A 11 14.46 -11.77 15.04
C LEU A 11 13.89 -10.58 14.26
N TYR A 12 13.04 -10.83 13.27
CA TYR A 12 12.38 -9.79 12.50
C TYR A 12 11.45 -8.93 13.37
N LEU A 13 10.57 -9.55 14.18
CA LEU A 13 9.62 -8.83 15.05
C LEU A 13 10.33 -7.96 16.09
N VAL A 14 11.38 -8.49 16.72
CA VAL A 14 12.21 -7.73 17.67
C VAL A 14 12.99 -6.65 16.94
N GLY A 15 13.61 -6.98 15.82
CA GLY A 15 14.43 -6.07 15.01
C GLY A 15 13.66 -4.87 14.50
N ILE A 16 12.47 -5.08 13.92
CA ILE A 16 11.65 -3.98 13.38
C ILE A 16 11.10 -3.10 14.51
N THR A 17 10.71 -3.70 15.64
CA THR A 17 10.21 -2.97 16.80
C THR A 17 11.33 -2.11 17.41
N TRP A 18 12.51 -2.69 17.58
CA TRP A 18 13.69 -1.98 18.09
C TRP A 18 14.13 -0.86 17.16
N PHE A 19 14.14 -1.11 15.84
CA PHE A 19 14.45 -0.12 14.82
C PHE A 19 13.46 1.06 14.87
N GLY A 20 12.15 0.79 14.89
CA GLY A 20 11.12 1.83 15.01
C GLY A 20 11.24 2.64 16.31
N ALA A 21 11.60 1.98 17.42
CA ALA A 21 11.78 2.64 18.72
C ALA A 21 12.97 3.63 18.75
N GLN A 22 13.96 3.51 17.85
CA GLN A 22 15.07 4.46 17.76
C GLN A 22 14.61 5.88 17.41
N PHE A 23 13.47 6.01 16.71
CA PHE A 23 12.93 7.31 16.29
C PHE A 23 12.19 8.06 17.40
N ARG A 24 12.10 7.49 18.62
CA ARG A 24 11.48 8.14 19.79
C ARG A 24 12.12 9.48 20.16
N LYS A 25 13.45 9.57 20.00
CA LYS A 25 14.23 10.72 20.49
C LYS A 25 13.98 12.01 19.70
N GLY A 26 13.37 11.93 18.51
CA GLY A 26 13.13 13.10 17.64
C GLY A 26 11.74 13.73 17.76
N GLN A 27 10.88 13.27 18.69
CA GLN A 27 9.48 13.68 18.75
C GLN A 27 9.28 14.82 19.76
N HIS A 28 9.52 16.07 19.35
CA HIS A 28 9.43 17.24 20.23
C HIS A 28 8.19 18.12 20.00
N SER A 29 7.54 17.99 18.84
CA SER A 29 6.34 18.75 18.48
C SER A 29 5.29 17.87 17.79
N LEU A 30 4.06 18.38 17.65
CA LEU A 30 3.02 17.72 16.86
C LEU A 30 3.43 17.53 15.39
N ARG A 31 4.23 18.46 14.84
CA ARG A 31 4.76 18.37 13.48
C ARG A 31 5.78 17.24 13.35
N ASP A 32 6.61 17.04 14.36
CA ASP A 32 7.53 15.90 14.39
C ASP A 32 6.74 14.59 14.47
N TYR A 33 5.78 14.52 15.39
CA TYR A 33 5.01 13.31 15.64
C TYR A 33 4.12 12.90 14.46
N PHE A 34 3.34 13.83 13.90
CA PHE A 34 2.38 13.51 12.85
C PHE A 34 2.93 13.62 11.43
N LEU A 35 3.94 14.46 11.18
CA LEU A 35 4.50 14.70 9.83
C LEU A 35 5.98 14.31 9.70
N GLY A 36 6.58 13.71 10.72
CA GLY A 36 7.99 13.32 10.72
C GLY A 36 8.95 14.51 10.54
N GLY A 37 8.54 15.68 11.01
CA GLY A 37 9.28 16.94 10.85
C GLY A 37 9.39 17.41 9.39
N GLN A 38 8.63 16.81 8.47
CA GLN A 38 8.73 17.07 7.02
C GLN A 38 10.14 16.85 6.46
N THR A 39 10.84 15.82 6.94
CA THR A 39 12.22 15.54 6.51
C THR A 39 12.31 14.34 5.56
N SER A 40 11.20 13.62 5.37
CA SER A 40 11.17 12.34 4.66
C SER A 40 11.52 12.54 3.18
N PRO A 41 12.49 11.77 2.65
CA PRO A 41 12.85 11.85 1.24
C PRO A 41 11.75 11.25 0.37
N TRP A 42 11.62 11.74 -0.87
CA TRP A 42 10.58 11.32 -1.81
C TRP A 42 10.54 9.80 -2.04
N TRP A 43 11.69 9.13 -2.07
CA TRP A 43 11.77 7.68 -2.33
C TRP A 43 11.22 6.85 -1.16
N ALA A 44 11.43 7.32 0.08
CA ALA A 44 10.88 6.65 1.26
C ALA A 44 9.35 6.75 1.21
N ILE A 45 8.83 7.96 0.97
CA ILE A 45 7.39 8.19 0.81
C ILE A 45 6.82 7.31 -0.31
N ALA A 46 7.49 7.22 -1.46
CA ALA A 46 7.07 6.35 -2.56
C ALA A 46 6.92 4.89 -2.11
N PHE A 47 7.91 4.33 -1.41
CA PHE A 47 7.85 2.96 -0.90
C PHE A 47 6.73 2.77 0.13
N THR A 48 6.49 3.74 1.00
CA THR A 48 5.39 3.64 1.97
C THR A 48 4.02 3.70 1.32
N ILE A 49 3.87 4.47 0.23
CA ILE A 49 2.65 4.52 -0.57
C ILE A 49 2.40 3.14 -1.19
N VAL A 50 3.41 2.56 -1.86
CA VAL A 50 3.29 1.20 -2.43
C VAL A 50 3.04 0.16 -1.35
N SER A 51 3.62 0.31 -0.15
CA SER A 51 3.43 -0.61 0.97
C SER A 51 1.98 -0.58 1.45
N ALA A 52 1.42 0.62 1.59
CA ALA A 52 0.03 0.79 1.97
C ALA A 52 -0.95 0.23 0.92
N GLU A 53 -0.59 0.28 -0.37
CA GLU A 53 -1.36 -0.30 -1.48
C GLU A 53 -1.23 -1.82 -1.56
N THR A 54 -0.08 -2.39 -1.16
CA THR A 54 0.20 -3.82 -1.25
C THR A 54 -0.34 -4.55 -0.04
N SER A 55 -1.60 -4.99 -0.10
CA SER A 55 -2.21 -5.81 0.95
C SER A 55 -1.94 -7.31 0.74
N THR A 56 -2.01 -8.12 1.79
CA THR A 56 -1.98 -9.60 1.69
C THR A 56 -2.97 -10.13 0.65
N LEU A 57 -4.15 -9.51 0.54
CA LEU A 57 -5.16 -9.86 -0.44
C LEU A 57 -4.68 -9.61 -1.87
N THR A 58 -3.91 -8.54 -2.10
CA THR A 58 -3.29 -8.27 -3.41
C THR A 58 -2.22 -9.32 -3.73
N VAL A 59 -1.34 -9.65 -2.77
CA VAL A 59 -0.24 -10.61 -2.95
C VAL A 59 -0.75 -12.00 -3.34
N ILE A 60 -1.79 -12.47 -2.67
CA ILE A 60 -2.38 -13.80 -2.91
C ILE A 60 -3.38 -13.75 -4.08
N GLY A 61 -4.15 -12.66 -4.17
CA GLY A 61 -5.22 -12.50 -5.14
C GLY A 61 -4.74 -12.25 -6.56
N THR A 62 -3.67 -11.47 -6.77
CA THR A 62 -3.17 -11.16 -8.11
C THR A 62 -2.70 -12.41 -8.88
N PRO A 63 -1.89 -13.31 -8.30
CA PRO A 63 -1.58 -14.59 -8.93
C PRO A 63 -2.82 -15.42 -9.23
N ALA A 64 -3.78 -15.50 -8.29
CA ALA A 64 -5.03 -16.24 -8.49
C ALA A 64 -5.88 -15.67 -9.64
N LEU A 65 -5.98 -14.35 -9.75
CA LEU A 65 -6.66 -13.66 -10.86
C LEU A 65 -5.97 -13.95 -12.21
N SER A 66 -4.64 -13.88 -12.26
CA SER A 66 -3.87 -14.22 -13.46
C SER A 66 -3.96 -15.72 -13.82
N PHE A 67 -4.10 -16.59 -12.81
CA PHE A 67 -4.22 -18.03 -13.00
C PHE A 67 -5.58 -18.38 -13.59
N GLY A 68 -6.68 -17.80 -13.08
CA GLY A 68 -8.05 -18.04 -13.56
C GLY A 68 -8.42 -17.26 -14.83
N GLY A 69 -7.68 -16.22 -15.19
CA GLY A 69 -7.93 -15.38 -16.37
C GLY A 69 -6.69 -15.12 -17.21
N ASN A 70 -6.44 -13.84 -17.51
CA ASN A 70 -5.30 -13.34 -18.28
C ASN A 70 -4.74 -12.06 -17.61
N LEU A 71 -3.76 -11.42 -18.25
CA LEU A 71 -3.12 -10.19 -17.77
C LEU A 71 -3.94 -8.91 -18.00
N GLY A 72 -5.19 -8.99 -18.45
CA GLY A 72 -6.04 -7.83 -18.75
C GLY A 72 -6.32 -6.92 -17.56
N PHE A 73 -6.25 -7.44 -16.33
CA PHE A 73 -6.41 -6.62 -15.12
C PHE A 73 -5.30 -5.56 -14.96
N LEU A 74 -4.13 -5.74 -15.58
CA LEU A 74 -3.00 -4.81 -15.52
C LEU A 74 -3.32 -3.44 -16.15
N GLN A 75 -4.34 -3.35 -17.00
CA GLN A 75 -4.78 -2.10 -17.61
C GLN A 75 -5.23 -1.05 -16.56
N VAL A 76 -5.59 -1.48 -15.34
CA VAL A 76 -5.92 -0.58 -14.24
C VAL A 76 -4.75 0.34 -13.85
N VAL A 77 -3.51 -0.06 -14.12
CA VAL A 77 -2.28 0.70 -13.81
C VAL A 77 -2.24 2.04 -14.55
N PHE A 78 -2.86 2.14 -15.74
CA PHE A 78 -3.02 3.41 -16.44
C PHE A 78 -3.99 4.35 -15.71
N GLY A 79 -5.07 3.81 -15.14
CA GLY A 79 -5.98 4.56 -14.27
C GLY A 79 -5.25 5.07 -13.02
N TYR A 80 -4.38 4.25 -12.43
CA TYR A 80 -3.56 4.62 -11.28
C TYR A 80 -2.61 5.77 -11.58
N LEU A 81 -2.07 5.85 -12.80
CA LEU A 81 -1.25 6.98 -13.27
C LEU A 81 -2.09 8.25 -13.42
N LEU A 82 -3.26 8.15 -14.08
CA LEU A 82 -4.16 9.29 -14.25
C LEU A 82 -4.56 9.89 -12.90
N ALA A 83 -4.92 9.06 -11.92
CA ALA A 83 -5.23 9.53 -10.57
C ALA A 83 -4.08 10.30 -9.93
N ARG A 84 -2.84 9.80 -10.04
CA ARG A 84 -1.67 10.47 -9.46
C ARG A 84 -1.40 11.81 -10.13
N MET A 85 -1.69 11.97 -11.42
CA MET A 85 -1.69 13.28 -12.07
C MET A 85 -2.78 14.20 -11.47
N VAL A 86 -4.02 13.72 -11.38
CA VAL A 86 -5.14 14.47 -10.77
C VAL A 86 -4.79 14.93 -9.35
N ILE A 87 -4.27 14.04 -8.51
CA ILE A 87 -3.84 14.35 -7.13
C ILE A 87 -2.72 15.38 -7.14
N SER A 88 -1.70 15.20 -7.97
CA SER A 88 -0.52 16.07 -8.03
C SER A 88 -0.81 17.50 -8.50
N PHE A 89 -1.82 17.68 -9.36
CA PHE A 89 -2.22 18.97 -9.90
C PHE A 89 -3.35 19.64 -9.11
N LEU A 90 -4.34 18.87 -8.64
CA LEU A 90 -5.51 19.45 -7.98
C LEU A 90 -5.40 19.44 -6.46
N PHE A 91 -4.97 18.34 -5.84
CA PHE A 91 -5.04 18.16 -4.39
C PHE A 91 -3.75 18.64 -3.70
N LEU A 92 -2.59 18.23 -4.23
CA LEU A 92 -1.29 18.47 -3.61
C LEU A 92 -0.99 19.96 -3.36
N PRO A 93 -1.27 20.91 -4.30
CA PRO A 93 -1.07 22.33 -4.02
C PRO A 93 -1.93 22.85 -2.86
N HIS A 94 -3.09 22.26 -2.62
CA HIS A 94 -3.98 22.66 -1.53
C HIS A 94 -3.55 22.06 -0.19
N TYR A 95 -2.99 20.85 -0.20
CA TYR A 95 -2.43 20.24 0.99
C TYR A 95 -1.19 20.96 1.51
N PHE A 96 -0.33 21.43 0.61
CA PHE A 96 0.87 22.20 0.98
C PHE A 96 0.58 23.69 1.23
N LYS A 97 -0.66 24.16 1.05
CA LYS A 97 -1.07 25.52 1.42
C LYS A 97 -1.39 25.60 2.92
N GLY A 98 -0.41 25.98 3.71
CA GLY A 98 -0.49 26.15 5.16
C GLY A 98 -0.11 24.89 5.95
N ASP A 99 -0.20 24.96 7.27
CA ASP A 99 0.20 23.87 8.17
C ASP A 99 -0.96 22.89 8.42
N LEU A 100 -1.26 22.08 7.42
CA LEU A 100 -2.26 21.01 7.53
C LEU A 100 -1.64 19.74 8.13
N PHE A 101 -2.39 19.09 9.02
CA PHE A 101 -2.07 17.77 9.57
C PHE A 101 -3.00 16.69 9.01
N THR A 102 -4.18 17.08 8.53
CA THR A 102 -5.17 16.12 8.04
C THR A 102 -5.76 16.49 6.68
N ALA A 103 -6.16 15.48 5.92
CA ALA A 103 -6.93 15.66 4.68
C ALA A 103 -8.25 16.40 4.95
N TYR A 104 -8.85 16.18 6.12
CA TYR A 104 -10.15 16.72 6.49
C TYR A 104 -10.12 18.19 6.92
N GLU A 105 -8.96 18.73 7.30
CA GLU A 105 -8.80 20.18 7.50
C GLU A 105 -8.97 20.95 6.20
N LEU A 106 -8.55 20.37 5.07
CA LEU A 106 -8.86 20.97 3.76
C LEU A 106 -10.37 21.01 3.52
N MET A 107 -11.10 19.94 3.90
CA MET A 107 -12.57 19.92 3.81
C MET A 107 -13.20 20.97 4.73
N GLN A 108 -12.65 21.18 5.94
CA GLN A 108 -13.14 22.23 6.85
C GLN A 108 -13.05 23.61 6.21
N ARG A 109 -11.94 23.94 5.53
CA ARG A 109 -11.78 25.25 4.90
C ARG A 109 -12.87 25.54 3.86
N ARG A 110 -13.38 24.49 3.19
CA ARG A 110 -14.41 24.63 2.15
C ARG A 110 -15.85 24.48 2.65
N PHE A 111 -16.09 23.57 3.59
CA PHE A 111 -17.43 23.11 3.99
C PHE A 111 -17.73 23.27 5.48
N GLY A 112 -16.77 23.75 6.27
CA GLY A 112 -16.91 23.99 7.69
C GLY A 112 -16.66 22.78 8.58
N VAL A 113 -16.71 23.03 9.90
CA VAL A 113 -16.29 22.08 10.94
C VAL A 113 -17.20 20.85 11.02
N ARG A 114 -18.50 20.99 10.71
CA ARG A 114 -19.46 19.87 10.76
C ARG A 114 -19.08 18.76 9.80
N LEU A 115 -18.77 19.10 8.54
CA LEU A 115 -18.37 18.10 7.55
C LEU A 115 -17.03 17.45 7.93
N ARG A 116 -16.05 18.22 8.44
CA ARG A 116 -14.79 17.68 8.94
C ARG A 116 -15.01 16.61 10.01
N LYS A 117 -15.84 16.89 11.01
CA LYS A 117 -16.10 15.95 12.11
C LYS A 117 -16.76 14.66 11.59
N LEU A 118 -17.72 14.79 10.67
CA LEU A 118 -18.40 13.65 10.06
C LEU A 118 -17.41 12.78 9.27
N THR A 119 -16.63 13.37 8.36
CA THR A 119 -15.72 12.61 7.49
C THR A 119 -14.55 12.01 8.25
N ALA A 120 -13.98 12.74 9.22
CA ALA A 120 -12.95 12.20 10.10
C ALA A 120 -13.49 11.05 10.97
N GLY A 121 -14.70 11.18 11.51
CA GLY A 121 -15.35 10.13 12.30
C GLY A 121 -15.63 8.87 11.49
N LEU A 122 -16.21 9.03 10.29
CA LEU A 122 -16.44 7.92 9.36
C LEU A 122 -15.12 7.22 8.98
N PHE A 123 -14.08 8.00 8.68
CA PHE A 123 -12.76 7.45 8.39
C PHE A 123 -12.22 6.62 9.56
N LEU A 124 -12.25 7.14 10.79
CA LEU A 124 -11.72 6.42 11.95
C LEU A 124 -12.45 5.10 12.20
N VAL A 125 -13.78 5.09 12.09
CA VAL A 125 -14.58 3.86 12.28
C VAL A 125 -14.29 2.84 11.19
N LEU A 126 -14.36 3.24 9.92
CA LEU A 126 -14.12 2.34 8.80
C LEU A 126 -12.68 1.80 8.80
N ARG A 127 -11.71 2.65 9.16
CA ARG A 127 -10.31 2.26 9.26
C ARG A 127 -10.07 1.28 10.40
N ALA A 128 -10.65 1.52 11.58
CA ALA A 128 -10.51 0.61 12.72
C ALA A 128 -11.06 -0.78 12.40
N LEU A 129 -12.21 -0.87 11.73
CA LEU A 129 -12.78 -2.15 11.29
C LEU A 129 -11.86 -2.85 10.27
N ALA A 130 -11.36 -2.13 9.27
CA ALA A 130 -10.47 -2.69 8.26
C ALA A 130 -9.15 -3.22 8.86
N GLU A 131 -8.52 -2.46 9.78
CA GLU A 131 -7.32 -2.93 10.47
C GLU A 131 -7.59 -4.09 11.42
N GLY A 132 -8.76 -4.15 12.06
CA GLY A 132 -9.17 -5.29 12.87
C GLY A 132 -9.20 -6.60 12.08
N VAL A 133 -9.81 -6.58 10.88
CA VAL A 133 -9.82 -7.73 9.96
C VAL A 133 -8.39 -8.10 9.53
N ARG A 134 -7.55 -7.11 9.25
CA ARG A 134 -6.16 -7.35 8.84
C ARG A 134 -5.32 -7.98 9.95
N VAL A 135 -5.41 -7.46 11.18
CA VAL A 135 -4.70 -8.01 12.34
C VAL A 135 -5.16 -9.44 12.63
N PHE A 136 -6.46 -9.72 12.51
CA PHE A 136 -6.99 -11.08 12.62
C PHE A 136 -6.43 -12.02 11.54
N ALA A 137 -6.41 -11.60 10.27
CA ALA A 137 -5.83 -12.42 9.21
C ALA A 137 -4.33 -12.74 9.44
N ILE A 138 -3.55 -11.76 9.94
CA ILE A 138 -2.15 -11.96 10.29
C ILE A 138 -2.02 -12.90 11.50
N SER A 139 -2.91 -12.79 12.49
CA SER A 139 -2.84 -13.60 13.70
C SER A 139 -3.08 -15.09 13.44
N ILE A 140 -3.87 -15.47 12.43
CA ILE A 140 -4.02 -16.87 11.99
C ILE A 140 -2.67 -17.44 11.55
N VAL A 141 -1.90 -16.68 10.77
CA VAL A 141 -0.57 -17.13 10.32
C VAL A 141 0.39 -17.24 11.49
N ILE A 142 0.42 -16.21 12.35
CA ILE A 142 1.30 -16.20 13.53
C ILE A 142 0.92 -17.28 14.56
N SER A 143 -0.37 -17.58 14.74
CA SER A 143 -0.82 -18.59 15.70
C SER A 143 -0.40 -19.99 15.30
N VAL A 144 -0.42 -20.30 14.00
CA VAL A 144 0.10 -21.56 13.44
C VAL A 144 1.61 -21.66 13.65
N ILE A 145 2.33 -20.55 13.49
CA ILE A 145 3.79 -20.49 13.62
C ILE A 145 4.21 -20.65 15.09
N LEU A 146 3.64 -19.86 15.99
CA LEU A 146 4.02 -19.81 17.40
C LEU A 146 3.37 -20.91 18.24
N GLY A 147 2.28 -21.52 17.76
CA GLY A 147 1.48 -22.47 18.54
C GLY A 147 0.78 -21.84 19.75
N THR A 148 0.72 -20.52 19.83
CA THR A 148 0.22 -19.76 21.00
C THR A 148 -1.28 -19.42 20.91
N GLY A 149 -1.96 -19.82 19.83
CA GLY A 149 -3.35 -19.45 19.56
C GLY A 149 -3.51 -18.00 19.05
N GLU A 150 -4.67 -17.71 18.47
CA GLU A 150 -4.94 -16.46 17.76
C GLU A 150 -4.97 -15.24 18.68
N MET A 151 -5.59 -15.36 19.86
CA MET A 151 -5.76 -14.24 20.81
C MET A 151 -4.41 -13.72 21.34
N LEU A 152 -3.49 -14.62 21.73
CA LEU A 152 -2.15 -14.22 22.15
C LEU A 152 -1.36 -13.60 20.99
N SER A 153 -1.52 -14.16 19.77
CA SER A 153 -0.87 -13.63 18.57
C SER A 153 -1.34 -12.21 18.25
N ILE A 154 -2.63 -11.93 18.36
CA ILE A 154 -3.20 -10.57 18.23
C ILE A 154 -2.56 -9.65 19.29
N GLY A 155 -2.55 -10.07 20.56
CA GLY A 155 -1.98 -9.30 21.65
C GLY A 155 -0.52 -8.91 21.41
N VAL A 156 0.30 -9.85 20.96
CA VAL A 156 1.72 -9.62 20.63
C VAL A 156 1.87 -8.64 19.46
N ILE A 157 1.17 -8.87 18.34
CA ILE A 157 1.25 -8.00 17.15
C ILE A 157 0.83 -6.58 17.50
N VAL A 158 -0.30 -6.42 18.19
CA VAL A 158 -0.82 -5.10 18.59
C VAL A 158 0.12 -4.41 19.56
N ALA A 159 0.63 -5.12 20.58
CA ALA A 159 1.55 -4.54 21.56
C ALA A 159 2.84 -4.05 20.90
N LEU A 160 3.48 -4.87 20.06
CA LEU A 160 4.70 -4.50 19.35
C LEU A 160 4.47 -3.32 18.39
N THR A 161 3.38 -3.38 17.62
CA THR A 161 3.03 -2.33 16.66
C THR A 161 2.73 -1.01 17.36
N LEU A 162 1.91 -1.03 18.41
CA LEU A 162 1.62 0.17 19.21
C LEU A 162 2.89 0.71 19.87
N PHE A 163 3.79 -0.15 20.35
CA PHE A 163 5.01 0.27 21.00
C PHE A 163 5.87 1.16 20.10
N TYR A 164 6.22 0.70 18.88
CA TYR A 164 7.09 1.49 18.02
C TYR A 164 6.36 2.67 17.36
N THR A 165 5.06 2.53 17.05
CA THR A 165 4.27 3.61 16.42
C THR A 165 3.97 4.75 17.39
N PHE A 166 3.59 4.44 18.63
CA PHE A 166 3.29 5.44 19.65
C PHE A 166 4.53 6.23 20.07
N HIS A 167 5.69 5.58 20.13
CA HIS A 167 6.92 6.28 20.54
C HIS A 167 7.61 6.99 19.38
N GLY A 168 7.62 6.40 18.19
CA GLY A 168 8.40 6.89 17.06
C GLY A 168 7.64 7.78 16.07
N GLY A 169 6.32 7.90 16.21
CA GLY A 169 5.47 8.74 15.37
C GLY A 169 5.53 8.36 13.88
N MET A 170 5.22 9.33 13.03
CA MET A 170 5.18 9.16 11.58
C MET A 170 6.54 8.77 10.98
N THR A 171 7.64 9.26 11.57
CA THR A 171 8.98 8.89 11.12
C THR A 171 9.23 7.39 11.28
N ALA A 172 8.90 6.81 12.45
CA ALA A 172 9.03 5.37 12.63
C ALA A 172 8.18 4.59 11.64
N VAL A 173 6.91 4.97 11.46
CA VAL A 173 6.00 4.34 10.49
C VAL A 173 6.62 4.34 9.09
N ILE A 174 7.14 5.48 8.63
CA ILE A 174 7.70 5.59 7.28
C ILE A 174 8.90 4.65 7.11
N TRP A 175 9.82 4.65 8.06
CA TRP A 175 11.03 3.85 7.94
C TRP A 175 10.76 2.35 8.15
N THR A 176 9.84 1.97 9.02
CA THR A 176 9.42 0.57 9.15
C THR A 176 8.72 0.08 7.89
N ASP A 177 7.84 0.90 7.28
CA ASP A 177 7.18 0.58 6.00
C ASP A 177 8.22 0.36 4.88
N VAL A 178 9.29 1.17 4.85
CA VAL A 178 10.39 1.01 3.88
C VAL A 178 11.09 -0.34 4.06
N VAL A 179 11.46 -0.70 5.30
CA VAL A 179 12.12 -2.00 5.59
C VAL A 179 11.19 -3.16 5.21
N GLN A 180 9.91 -3.06 5.55
CA GLN A 180 8.90 -4.06 5.21
C GLN A 180 8.71 -4.22 3.71
N MET A 181 8.68 -3.12 2.96
CA MET A 181 8.59 -3.14 1.50
C MET A 181 9.81 -3.82 0.87
N VAL A 182 11.02 -3.52 1.35
CA VAL A 182 12.24 -4.16 0.85
C VAL A 182 12.22 -5.67 1.11
N LEU A 183 11.89 -6.08 2.33
CA LEU A 183 11.75 -7.49 2.68
C LEU A 183 10.68 -8.20 1.83
N TYR A 184 9.55 -7.53 1.62
CA TYR A 184 8.46 -8.03 0.79
C TYR A 184 8.90 -8.24 -0.67
N ILE A 185 9.55 -7.24 -1.28
CA ILE A 185 10.04 -7.34 -2.67
C ILE A 185 11.11 -8.43 -2.78
N ALA A 186 12.06 -8.49 -1.84
CA ALA A 186 13.08 -9.53 -1.83
C ALA A 186 12.46 -10.93 -1.72
N GLY A 187 11.50 -11.11 -0.81
CA GLY A 187 10.77 -12.36 -0.63
C GLY A 187 10.00 -12.78 -1.89
N ALA A 188 9.31 -11.84 -2.55
CA ALA A 188 8.61 -12.10 -3.80
C ALA A 188 9.57 -12.49 -4.94
N LEU A 189 10.70 -11.80 -5.09
CA LEU A 189 11.72 -12.12 -6.10
C LEU A 189 12.37 -13.48 -5.87
N VAL A 190 12.75 -13.79 -4.62
CA VAL A 190 13.30 -15.11 -4.27
C VAL A 190 12.27 -16.19 -4.56
N SER A 191 11.01 -15.99 -4.18
CA SER A 191 9.93 -16.94 -4.45
C SER A 191 9.77 -17.19 -5.95
N LEU A 192 9.77 -16.12 -6.76
CA LEU A 192 9.70 -16.23 -8.22
C LEU A 192 10.88 -17.01 -8.80
N VAL A 193 12.12 -16.70 -8.39
CA VAL A 193 13.33 -17.39 -8.87
C VAL A 193 13.31 -18.88 -8.48
N VAL A 194 12.92 -19.20 -7.25
CA VAL A 194 12.80 -20.59 -6.79
C VAL A 194 11.72 -21.32 -7.59
N MET A 195 10.55 -20.72 -7.78
CA MET A 195 9.46 -21.32 -8.57
C MET A 195 9.87 -21.56 -10.01
N LEU A 196 10.57 -20.62 -10.65
CA LEU A 196 11.08 -20.79 -12.01
C LEU A 196 12.14 -21.89 -12.10
N GLY A 197 13.00 -22.03 -11.08
CA GLY A 197 13.97 -23.11 -10.99
C GLY A 197 13.35 -24.50 -10.79
N MET A 198 12.09 -24.59 -10.38
CA MET A 198 11.33 -25.84 -10.28
C MET A 198 10.67 -26.25 -11.61
N ILE A 199 10.74 -25.41 -12.65
CA ILE A 199 10.23 -25.70 -14.00
C ILE A 199 11.43 -26.16 -14.83
N PRO A 200 11.56 -27.46 -15.19
CA PRO A 200 12.74 -28.02 -15.86
C PRO A 200 13.10 -27.30 -17.16
N GLU A 201 12.10 -26.84 -17.91
CA GLU A 201 12.23 -26.18 -19.20
C GLU A 201 12.42 -24.65 -19.07
N GLY A 202 12.32 -24.12 -17.84
CA GLY A 202 12.57 -22.73 -17.50
C GLY A 202 11.58 -21.72 -18.08
N TRP A 203 12.00 -20.45 -18.08
CA TRP A 203 11.19 -19.30 -18.50
C TRP A 203 10.64 -19.36 -19.95
N PRO A 204 11.39 -19.82 -20.96
CA PRO A 204 10.88 -19.89 -22.33
C PRO A 204 9.63 -20.78 -22.45
N TYR A 205 9.61 -21.90 -21.73
CA TYR A 205 8.45 -22.80 -21.68
C TYR A 205 7.25 -22.16 -20.99
N VAL A 206 7.47 -21.41 -19.91
CA VAL A 206 6.40 -20.64 -19.23
C VAL A 206 5.75 -19.66 -20.19
N LEU A 207 6.55 -18.91 -20.96
CA LEU A 207 6.03 -17.95 -21.94
C LEU A 207 5.28 -18.63 -23.08
N GLN A 208 5.79 -19.75 -23.59
CA GLN A 208 5.12 -20.53 -24.63
C GLN A 208 3.76 -21.03 -24.14
N MET A 209 3.71 -21.71 -23.00
CA MET A 209 2.49 -22.24 -22.41
C MET A 209 1.48 -21.13 -22.08
N ALA A 210 1.96 -20.00 -21.55
CA ALA A 210 1.10 -18.84 -21.27
C ALA A 210 0.54 -18.21 -22.55
N GLY A 211 1.32 -18.19 -23.64
CA GLY A 211 0.90 -17.72 -24.95
C GLY A 211 -0.17 -18.62 -25.57
N GLU A 212 0.08 -19.93 -25.61
CA GLU A 212 -0.87 -20.94 -26.12
C GLU A 212 -2.18 -20.95 -25.32
N ALA A 213 -2.11 -20.75 -24.01
CA ALA A 213 -3.28 -20.62 -23.14
C ALA A 213 -3.97 -19.25 -23.18
N GLY A 214 -3.50 -18.31 -24.01
CA GLY A 214 -4.09 -16.97 -24.16
C GLY A 214 -3.97 -16.07 -22.92
N LYS A 215 -3.06 -16.40 -21.98
CA LYS A 215 -2.90 -15.67 -20.72
C LYS A 215 -2.18 -14.34 -20.88
N LEU A 216 -1.40 -14.19 -21.94
CA LEU A 216 -0.59 -13.00 -22.23
C LEU A 216 -1.39 -11.82 -22.84
N LYS A 217 -2.72 -11.89 -22.88
CA LYS A 217 -3.55 -10.77 -23.31
C LYS A 217 -3.51 -9.66 -22.25
N LEU A 218 -2.71 -8.61 -22.50
CA LEU A 218 -2.62 -7.43 -21.64
C LEU A 218 -3.72 -6.40 -21.92
N PHE A 219 -4.02 -6.15 -23.19
CA PHE A 219 -4.87 -5.03 -23.58
C PHE A 219 -6.19 -5.50 -24.20
N ASP A 220 -7.27 -4.82 -23.83
CA ASP A 220 -8.57 -4.96 -24.45
C ASP A 220 -9.20 -3.58 -24.66
N PHE A 221 -8.93 -3.01 -25.83
CA PHE A 221 -9.42 -1.69 -26.24
C PHE A 221 -10.84 -1.73 -26.83
N HIS A 222 -11.53 -2.89 -26.81
CA HIS A 222 -12.90 -2.98 -27.31
C HIS A 222 -13.79 -1.97 -26.59
N PHE A 223 -14.56 -1.22 -27.37
CA PHE A 223 -15.52 -0.26 -26.86
C PHE A 223 -16.83 -0.43 -27.60
N GLU A 224 -17.91 -0.61 -26.84
CA GLU A 224 -19.25 -0.75 -27.38
C GLU A 224 -20.25 -0.14 -26.41
N MET A 225 -21.24 0.58 -26.93
CA MET A 225 -22.28 1.18 -26.11
C MET A 225 -23.39 0.16 -25.80
N SER A 226 -23.05 -0.93 -25.12
CA SER A 226 -23.97 -2.01 -24.76
C SER A 226 -23.93 -2.31 -23.26
N MET A 227 -25.05 -2.80 -22.70
CA MET A 227 -25.10 -3.21 -21.29
C MET A 227 -24.06 -4.30 -20.95
N LYS A 228 -23.73 -5.14 -21.93
CA LYS A 228 -22.71 -6.19 -21.80
C LYS A 228 -21.30 -5.61 -21.67
N PHE A 229 -21.00 -4.52 -22.37
CA PHE A 229 -19.72 -3.83 -22.21
C PHE A 229 -19.57 -3.26 -20.78
N PHE A 230 -20.61 -2.61 -20.25
CA PHE A 230 -20.59 -2.04 -18.90
C PHE A 230 -20.56 -3.08 -17.78
N SER A 231 -20.94 -4.34 -18.04
CA SER A 231 -20.80 -5.44 -17.08
C SER A 231 -19.49 -6.22 -17.20
N THR A 232 -18.69 -5.97 -18.25
CA THR A 232 -17.42 -6.64 -18.46
C THR A 232 -16.36 -6.06 -17.52
N THR A 233 -15.76 -6.92 -16.69
CA THR A 233 -14.67 -6.52 -15.79
C THR A 233 -13.35 -6.43 -16.55
N TYR A 234 -12.46 -5.55 -16.10
CA TYR A 234 -11.09 -5.41 -16.64
C TYR A 234 -10.97 -5.03 -18.12
N SER A 235 -11.97 -4.35 -18.71
CA SER A 235 -11.77 -3.66 -20.01
C SER A 235 -10.84 -2.45 -19.85
N PHE A 236 -10.18 -2.02 -20.93
CA PHE A 236 -9.26 -0.87 -20.88
C PHE A 236 -9.95 0.37 -20.28
N TRP A 237 -11.12 0.72 -20.80
CA TRP A 237 -11.86 1.92 -20.40
C TRP A 237 -12.38 1.84 -18.97
N ALA A 238 -12.90 0.68 -18.55
CA ALA A 238 -13.33 0.49 -17.17
C ALA A 238 -12.13 0.53 -16.20
N GLY A 239 -11.01 -0.08 -16.57
CA GLY A 239 -9.76 -0.06 -15.79
C GLY A 239 -9.18 1.35 -15.64
N VAL A 240 -9.14 2.11 -16.72
CA VAL A 240 -8.61 3.49 -16.71
C VAL A 240 -9.52 4.42 -15.91
N LEU A 241 -10.83 4.46 -16.20
CA LEU A 241 -11.76 5.36 -15.53
C LEU A 241 -12.01 4.95 -14.08
N GLY A 242 -12.30 3.67 -13.84
CA GLY A 242 -12.52 3.12 -12.52
C GLY A 242 -11.25 3.18 -11.65
N GLY A 243 -10.10 2.79 -12.21
CA GLY A 243 -8.81 2.90 -11.54
C GLY A 243 -8.47 4.34 -11.19
N CYS A 244 -8.71 5.30 -12.10
CA CYS A 244 -8.50 6.72 -11.84
C CYS A 244 -9.40 7.24 -10.70
N PHE A 245 -10.69 6.94 -10.76
CA PHE A 245 -11.65 7.40 -9.76
C PHE A 245 -11.35 6.81 -8.37
N LEU A 246 -11.19 5.49 -8.27
CA LEU A 246 -10.92 4.79 -7.00
C LEU A 246 -9.57 5.20 -6.39
N THR A 247 -8.54 5.37 -7.22
CA THR A 247 -7.23 5.80 -6.75
C THR A 247 -7.26 7.26 -6.33
N THR A 248 -7.97 8.13 -7.04
CA THR A 248 -8.15 9.53 -6.62
C THR A 248 -8.87 9.62 -5.27
N ALA A 249 -9.90 8.80 -5.06
CA ALA A 249 -10.61 8.74 -3.78
C ALA A 249 -9.69 8.27 -2.64
N SER A 250 -9.04 7.11 -2.80
CA SER A 250 -8.15 6.54 -1.78
C SER A 250 -6.90 7.40 -1.54
N HIS A 251 -6.17 7.77 -2.59
CA HIS A 251 -4.88 8.44 -2.43
C HIS A 251 -4.98 9.96 -2.29
N GLY A 252 -6.03 10.53 -2.88
CA GLY A 252 -6.27 11.96 -2.83
C GLY A 252 -7.00 12.41 -1.57
N THR A 253 -7.77 11.55 -0.89
CA THR A 253 -8.62 12.00 0.23
C THR A 253 -8.45 11.23 1.54
N GLU A 254 -7.79 10.07 1.51
CA GLU A 254 -7.59 9.27 2.71
C GLU A 254 -6.46 9.83 3.58
N GLN A 255 -6.74 9.96 4.88
CA GLN A 255 -5.82 10.57 5.84
C GLN A 255 -4.43 9.94 5.82
N MET A 256 -4.32 8.61 5.76
CA MET A 256 -3.01 7.96 5.87
C MET A 256 -2.08 8.24 4.68
N LEU A 257 -2.64 8.42 3.48
CA LEU A 257 -1.86 8.73 2.29
C LEU A 257 -1.56 10.22 2.23
N VAL A 258 -2.53 11.08 2.52
CA VAL A 258 -2.31 12.53 2.60
C VAL A 258 -1.25 12.88 3.66
N GLN A 259 -1.28 12.23 4.82
CA GLN A 259 -0.30 12.45 5.88
C GLN A 259 1.13 12.03 5.48
N ARG A 260 1.29 10.92 4.73
CA ARG A 260 2.57 10.53 4.12
C ARG A 260 3.10 11.59 3.16
N LEU A 261 2.22 12.13 2.30
CA LEU A 261 2.59 13.20 1.38
C LEU A 261 3.00 14.48 2.11
N LEU A 262 2.27 14.85 3.16
CA LEU A 262 2.59 16.01 4.02
C LEU A 262 3.87 15.83 4.84
N SER A 263 4.39 14.60 4.95
CA SER A 263 5.68 14.32 5.59
C SER A 263 6.89 14.56 4.68
N ALA A 264 6.67 14.91 3.40
CA ALA A 264 7.72 15.28 2.47
C ALA A 264 8.32 16.66 2.79
N ARG A 265 9.58 16.85 2.38
CA ARG A 265 10.31 18.12 2.55
C ARG A 265 9.64 19.30 1.88
N ASN A 266 8.99 19.05 0.76
CA ASN A 266 8.32 20.06 -0.03
C ASN A 266 7.32 19.39 -0.98
N GLN A 267 6.49 20.22 -1.61
CA GLN A 267 5.47 19.76 -2.56
C GLN A 267 6.07 19.02 -3.77
N ARG A 268 7.27 19.40 -4.22
CA ARG A 268 7.93 18.74 -5.37
C ARG A 268 8.34 17.31 -4.99
N ASP A 269 8.91 17.12 -3.80
CA ASP A 269 9.26 15.80 -3.28
C ASP A 269 8.03 14.90 -3.12
N ALA A 270 6.91 15.44 -2.61
CA ALA A 270 5.66 14.69 -2.52
C ALA A 270 5.10 14.30 -3.90
N ARG A 271 5.21 15.20 -4.89
CA ARG A 271 4.84 14.91 -6.28
C ARG A 271 5.72 13.82 -6.88
N THR A 272 7.03 13.93 -6.71
CA THR A 272 8.00 12.91 -7.15
C THR A 272 7.71 11.57 -6.48
N ALA A 273 7.36 11.56 -5.20
CA ALA A 273 6.99 10.35 -4.47
C ALA A 273 5.74 9.67 -5.05
N LEU A 274 4.71 10.46 -5.42
CA LEU A 274 3.50 9.93 -6.08
C LEU A 274 3.80 9.27 -7.43
N PHE A 275 4.60 9.93 -8.28
CA PHE A 275 4.95 9.35 -9.58
C PHE A 275 5.93 8.18 -9.46
N ALA A 276 6.87 8.25 -8.52
CA ALA A 276 7.78 7.14 -8.24
C ALA A 276 7.04 5.91 -7.68
N SER A 277 6.00 6.10 -6.85
CA SER A 277 5.20 4.99 -6.34
C SER A 277 4.47 4.26 -7.47
N TRP A 278 3.99 5.00 -8.49
CA TRP A 278 3.45 4.38 -9.70
C TRP A 278 4.49 3.57 -10.46
N ALA A 279 5.70 4.11 -10.69
CA ALA A 279 6.74 3.39 -11.42
C ALA A 279 7.17 2.09 -10.71
N VAL A 280 7.12 2.06 -9.38
CA VAL A 280 7.37 0.84 -8.59
C VAL A 280 6.23 -0.18 -8.74
N ILE A 281 5.00 0.27 -8.96
CA ILE A 281 3.84 -0.61 -9.22
C ILE A 281 3.84 -1.11 -10.67
N ASP A 282 4.13 -0.25 -11.63
CA ASP A 282 4.20 -0.57 -13.06
C ASP A 282 5.33 -1.58 -13.36
N ARG A 283 6.45 -1.50 -12.64
CA ARG A 283 7.50 -2.53 -12.71
C ARG A 283 7.13 -3.88 -12.06
N LYS A 284 6.02 -3.96 -11.32
CA LYS A 284 5.53 -5.18 -10.67
C LYS A 284 4.41 -5.88 -11.47
N SER A 285 3.87 -5.23 -12.49
CA SER A 285 2.90 -5.78 -13.45
C SER A 285 3.58 -6.30 -14.70
#